data_AF-A0A929V6K8-F1
#
_entry.id   AF-A0A929V6K8-F1
#
_cell.length_a   1.000
_cell.length_b   1.000
_cell.length_c   1.000
_cell.angle_alpha   90.00
_cell.angle_beta   90.00
_cell.angle_gamma   90.00
#
_symmetry.space_group_name_H-M   'P 1'
#
loop_
_entity.id
_entity.type
_entity.pdbx_description
1 polymer ?
#
loop_
_entity_poly.entity_id
_entity_poly.type
_entity_poly.pdbx_seq_one_letter_code
_entity_poly.pdbx_strand_id
1 'polypeptide(L)' 'MNNIEELRELYREKFNDNLPNMTISEDYEIEIIKRCLKEEKDAYELGYFDLNYIY' A
#
# COMPACT_ATOMS: atom_id res chain seq x y z
N MET A 1 9.35 11.67 12.84
CA MET A 1 8.58 11.72 11.59
C MET A 1 8.64 10.32 11.06
N ASN A 2 7.54 9.56 11.11
CA ASN A 2 7.55 8.19 10.57
C ASN A 2 7.70 8.36 9.07
N ASN A 3 8.87 7.98 8.56
CA ASN A 3 9.16 8.15 7.15
C ASN A 3 8.27 7.18 6.38
N ILE A 4 7.70 7.63 5.27
CA ILE A 4 6.90 6.79 4.39
C ILE A 4 7.65 5.51 3.98
N GLU A 5 8.98 5.56 3.95
CA GLU A 5 9.87 4.41 3.78
C GLU A 5 9.66 3.33 4.83
N GLU A 6 9.56 3.66 6.12
CA GLU A 6 9.31 2.69 7.18
C GLU A 6 7.93 2.02 7.02
N LEU A 7 6.92 2.79 6.59
CA LEU A 7 5.59 2.26 6.32
C LEU A 7 5.59 1.31 5.11
N ARG A 8 6.35 1.64 4.08
CA ARG A 8 6.54 0.78 2.90
C ARG A 8 7.27 -0.51 3.26
N GLU A 9 8.30 -0.44 4.10
CA GLU A 9 8.99 -1.63 4.60
C GLU A 9 8.05 -2.51 5.41
N LEU A 10 7.28 -1.94 6.35
CA LEU A 10 6.29 -2.70 7.13
C LEU A 10 5.23 -3.36 6.26
N TYR A 11 4.74 -2.64 5.24
CA TYR A 11 3.81 -3.20 4.26
C TYR A 11 4.44 -4.38 3.52
N ARG A 12 5.68 -4.21 3.03
CA ARG A 12 6.43 -5.26 2.33
C ARG A 12 6.69 -6.46 3.22
N GLU A 13 7.08 -6.28 4.47
CA GLU A 13 7.30 -7.41 5.37
C GLU A 13 6.00 -8.17 5.66
N LYS A 14 4.87 -7.46 5.78
CA LYS A 14 3.58 -8.08 6.11
C LYS A 14 2.93 -8.80 4.93
N PHE A 15 2.95 -8.19 3.75
CA PHE A 15 2.27 -8.71 2.56
C PHE A 15 3.23 -9.39 1.56
N ASN A 16 4.54 -9.32 1.82
CA ASN A 16 5.58 -9.77 0.90
C ASN A 16 5.44 -9.18 -0.51
N ASP A 17 4.87 -7.96 -0.59
CA ASP A 17 4.57 -7.26 -1.84
C ASP A 17 4.82 -5.76 -1.70
N ASN A 18 4.98 -5.06 -2.82
CA ASN A 18 5.10 -3.62 -2.85
C ASN A 18 3.78 -2.97 -3.19
N LEU A 19 3.48 -1.86 -2.53
CA LEU A 19 2.39 -1.03 -2.95
C LEU A 19 2.66 -0.53 -4.39
N PRO A 20 1.75 -0.72 -5.34
CA PRO A 20 1.93 -0.22 -6.70
C PRO A 20 2.06 1.31 -6.69
N ASN A 21 3.15 1.80 -7.28
CA ASN A 21 3.51 3.23 -7.30
C ASN A 21 2.82 3.96 -8.48
N MET A 22 1.50 3.84 -8.56
CA MET A 22 0.69 4.44 -9.63
C MET A 22 0.35 5.90 -9.30
N THR A 23 1.34 6.79 -9.30
CA THR A 23 1.13 8.25 -9.34
C THR A 23 0.22 8.77 -8.21
N ILE A 24 0.25 8.14 -7.04
CA ILE A 24 -0.52 8.59 -5.87
C ILE A 24 0.32 9.53 -5.01
N SER A 25 -0.34 10.48 -4.33
CA SER A 25 0.33 11.35 -3.37
C SER A 25 0.81 10.56 -2.14
N GLU A 26 1.93 10.99 -1.56
CA GLU A 26 2.52 10.35 -0.37
C GLU A 26 1.53 10.24 0.80
N ASP A 27 0.72 11.27 1.06
CA ASP A 27 -0.33 11.22 2.09
C ASP A 27 -1.37 10.12 1.82
N TYR A 28 -1.78 9.95 0.56
CA TYR A 28 -2.75 8.92 0.17
C TYR A 28 -2.15 7.52 0.28
N GLU A 29 -0.87 7.38 -0.07
CA GLU A 29 -0.12 6.14 0.11
C GLU A 29 -0.03 5.73 1.59
N ILE A 30 0.24 6.69 2.49
CA ILE A 30 0.25 6.46 3.93
C ILE A 30 -1.12 5.98 4.43
N GLU A 31 -2.22 6.58 3.94
CA GLU A 31 -3.57 6.15 4.31
C GLU A 31 -3.86 4.71 3.86
N ILE A 32 -3.49 4.36 2.62
CA ILE A 32 -3.65 3.00 2.11
C ILE A 32 -2.85 2.01 2.95
N ILE A 33 -1.56 2.26 3.18
CA ILE A 33 -0.70 1.36 3.95
C ILE A 33 -1.26 1.14 5.36
N LYS A 34 -1.65 2.21 6.05
CA LYS A 34 -2.25 2.10 7.40
C LYS A 34 -3.53 1.25 7.39
N ARG A 35 -4.36 1.40 6.35
CA ARG A 35 -5.60 0.63 6.24
C ARG A 35 -5.33 -0.84 5.92
N CYS A 36 -4.39 -1.12 5.03
CA CYS A 36 -3.94 -2.48 4.74
C CYS A 36 -3.41 -3.18 5.99
N LEU A 37 -2.51 -2.50 6.74
CA LEU A 37 -1.95 -3.04 7.98
C LEU A 37 -3.03 -3.29 9.07
N LYS A 38 -4.05 -2.43 9.12
CA LYS A 38 -5.16 -2.53 10.09
C LYS A 38 -6.16 -3.63 9.75
N GLU A 39 -6.53 -3.75 8.48
CA GLU A 39 -7.49 -4.76 8.01
C GLU A 39 -6.82 -6.11 7.70
N GLU A 40 -5.49 -6.17 7.77
CA GLU A 40 -4.66 -7.33 7.45
C GLU A 40 -4.92 -7.85 6.02
N LYS A 41 -5.20 -6.94 5.11
CA LYS A 41 -5.48 -7.18 3.70
C LYS A 41 -4.58 -6.31 2.85
N ASP A 42 -4.10 -6.86 1.75
CA ASP A 42 -3.30 -6.09 0.83
C ASP A 42 -4.14 -5.03 0.08
N ALA A 43 -3.47 -4.14 -0.64
CA ALA A 43 -4.14 -3.06 -1.35
C ALA A 43 -5.01 -3.53 -2.53
N TYR A 44 -4.75 -4.72 -3.08
CA TYR A 44 -5.60 -5.35 -4.10
C TYR A 44 -6.86 -5.96 -3.47
N GLU A 45 -6.72 -6.64 -2.33
CA GLU A 45 -7.82 -7.21 -1.55
C GLU A 45 -8.77 -6.15 -1.00
N LEU A 46 -8.25 -4.95 -0.69
CA LEU A 46 -9.05 -3.79 -0.32
C LEU A 46 -9.64 -3.03 -1.52
N GLY A 47 -9.29 -3.42 -2.75
CA GLY A 47 -9.80 -2.81 -3.98
C GLY A 47 -9.24 -1.42 -4.27
N TYR A 48 -8.08 -1.06 -3.68
CA TYR A 48 -7.37 0.17 -4.01
C TYR A 48 -6.70 0.08 -5.38
N PHE A 49 -6.24 -1.10 -5.74
CA PHE A 49 -5.62 -1.37 -7.03
C PHE A 49 -6.25 -2.60 -7.66
N ASP A 50 -6.40 -2.56 -8.97
CA ASP A 50 -6.93 -3.68 -9.73
C ASP A 50 -5.81 -4.21 -10.64
N LEU A 51 -5.45 -5.48 -10.49
CA LEU A 51 -4.46 -6.15 -11.33
C LEU A 51 -4.90 -6.17 -12.81
N ASN A 52 -6.18 -5.94 -13.11
CA ASN A 52 -6.68 -5.90 -14.49
C ASN A 52 -6.48 -4.55 -15.19
N TYR A 53 -5.98 -3.52 -14.50
CA TYR A 53 -5.69 -2.21 -15.08
C TYR A 53 -4.22 -2.09 -15.56
N ILE A 54 -3.75 -3.09 -16.30
CA ILE A 54 -2.51 -3.00 -17.06
C ILE A 54 -2.89 -2.48 -18.45
N TYR A 55 -2.80 -1.16 -18.66
CA TYR A 55 -3.01 -0.53 -19.98
C TYR A 55 -1.67 -0.32 -20.69
#